data_AF-N1UW55-F1
#
_entry.id   AF-N1UW55-F1
#
_cell.length_a   1.000
_cell.length_b   1.000
_cell.length_c   1.000
_cell.angle_alpha   90.00
_cell.angle_beta   90.00
_cell.angle_gamma   90.00
#
_symmetry.space_group_name_H-M   'P 1'
#
loop_
_entity.id
_entity.type
_entity.pdbx_description
1 polymer ?
#
loop_
_entity_poly.entity_id
_entity_poly.type
_entity_poly.pdbx_seq_one_letter_code
_entity_poly.pdbx_strand_id
1 'polypeptide(L)'
;MLALLYLADQTSGNCVTLTKDDGVHPGAGAGDGKPTYTATGNTRPKAACAGAFNTVFIVNNAEAVATSVKAAYQAAKAKADAAGSNCAAVSTGLQALTDAVTSLKVEQTLASSGGLCATQGTGWNLDLLTFGGSSVSVDPNTEYFGKTVLTCPSEQAKEKQLTFLNVLNFSTIAGSVATDMATNLAFRQKTTAVSASNFKWTADAAAKGRLISVTELTTAGKSGAALVAFRSAALAGAATCAKDILSKESEDAQRIAFSLYDPGAGFNGAVTGVVLDSIITTAQAQSATEVLFTSLTCKYGDFDEENTANKTTVGTETNVKNIGTCPATYPKY
;
A
#
# COMPACT_ATOMS: atom_id res chain seq x y z
N MET A 1 8.91 -3.87 -19.91
CA MET A 1 10.04 -2.94 -20.09
C MET A 1 9.70 -1.56 -19.48
N LEU A 2 9.27 -1.54 -18.22
CA LEU A 2 9.00 -0.34 -17.39
C LEU A 2 9.91 -0.32 -16.15
N ALA A 3 10.55 -1.46 -15.82
CA ALA A 3 11.41 -1.65 -14.66
C ALA A 3 12.84 -1.09 -14.82
N LEU A 4 13.32 -0.87 -16.06
CA LEU A 4 14.68 -0.36 -16.31
C LEU A 4 14.81 1.17 -16.18
N LEU A 5 13.72 1.93 -16.22
CA LEU A 5 13.74 3.36 -15.89
C LEU A 5 13.77 3.63 -14.37
N TYR A 6 13.60 2.57 -13.56
CA TYR A 6 13.28 2.66 -12.13
C TYR A 6 14.53 2.60 -11.23
N LEU A 7 15.66 2.06 -11.72
CA LEU A 7 16.89 1.92 -10.92
C LEU A 7 17.70 3.23 -10.75
N ALA A 8 17.44 4.26 -11.55
CA ALA A 8 18.14 5.54 -11.45
C ALA A 8 17.50 6.52 -10.46
N ASP A 9 16.23 6.32 -10.06
CA ASP A 9 15.45 7.40 -9.43
C ASP A 9 15.27 7.31 -7.91
N GLN A 10 15.61 6.18 -7.29
CA GLN A 10 15.68 6.09 -5.83
C GLN A 10 16.81 6.97 -5.24
N THR A 11 17.75 7.44 -6.08
CA THR A 11 18.81 8.38 -5.71
C THR A 11 18.58 9.80 -6.24
N SER A 12 17.56 10.04 -7.08
CA SER A 12 17.30 11.35 -7.74
C SER A 12 15.90 11.92 -7.52
N GLY A 13 15.39 11.80 -6.28
CA GLY A 13 14.18 12.52 -5.86
C GLY A 13 12.88 11.80 -6.23
N ASN A 14 11.97 11.75 -5.27
CA ASN A 14 10.71 11.04 -5.36
C ASN A 14 9.56 12.04 -5.28
N CYS A 15 8.44 11.73 -5.95
CA CYS A 15 7.21 12.49 -5.79
C CYS A 15 6.62 12.21 -4.44
N VAL A 16 6.31 13.26 -3.70
CA VAL A 16 5.79 13.12 -2.34
C VAL A 16 4.55 13.95 -2.14
N THR A 17 3.70 13.44 -1.27
CA THR A 17 2.55 14.18 -0.78
C THR A 17 3.00 14.99 0.44
N LEU A 18 2.83 16.30 0.36
CA LEU A 18 2.93 17.18 1.52
C LEU A 18 1.54 17.36 2.10
N THR A 19 1.32 16.82 3.29
CA THR A 19 0.08 17.03 4.04
C THR A 19 0.37 18.02 5.15
N LYS A 20 -0.35 19.15 5.18
CA LYS A 20 -0.32 20.05 6.33
C LYS A 20 -1.03 19.36 7.49
N ASP A 21 -0.31 19.10 8.57
CA ASP A 21 -0.91 18.54 9.78
C ASP A 21 -1.39 19.70 10.64
N ASP A 22 -2.72 19.92 10.69
CA ASP A 22 -3.33 20.94 11.55
C ASP A 22 -3.74 20.34 12.92
N GLY A 23 -3.19 19.18 13.30
CA GLY A 23 -3.48 18.44 14.53
C GLY A 23 -3.16 19.19 15.82
N VAL A 24 -4.22 19.74 16.43
CA VAL A 24 -4.47 20.18 17.81
C VAL A 24 -3.31 20.10 18.83
N HIS A 25 -2.74 21.25 19.16
CA HIS A 25 -2.16 21.48 20.49
C HIS A 25 -3.26 21.35 21.57
N PRO A 26 -3.02 20.67 22.70
CA PRO A 26 -3.89 20.81 23.87
C PRO A 26 -3.69 22.23 24.44
N GLY A 27 -4.55 23.16 24.02
CA GLY A 27 -4.50 24.56 24.41
C GLY A 27 -4.64 25.48 23.20
N ALA A 28 -5.88 25.91 22.94
CA ALA A 28 -6.32 26.95 22.01
C ALA A 28 -5.24 27.63 21.13
N GLY A 29 -5.09 27.15 19.90
CA GLY A 29 -4.31 27.81 18.85
C GLY A 29 -4.26 26.91 17.62
N ALA A 30 -4.30 27.51 16.43
CA ALA A 30 -4.12 26.78 15.17
C ALA A 30 -2.92 25.83 15.25
N GLY A 31 -3.01 24.65 14.60
CA GLY A 31 -1.89 23.71 14.53
C GLY A 31 -0.59 24.40 14.11
N ASP A 32 0.56 23.80 14.42
CA ASP A 32 1.90 24.37 14.15
C ASP A 32 2.13 24.74 12.66
N GLY A 33 1.22 24.33 11.78
CA GLY A 33 1.18 24.66 10.38
C GLY A 33 2.28 23.97 9.58
N LYS A 34 2.98 23.00 10.19
CA LYS A 34 4.14 22.35 9.61
C LYS A 34 3.71 21.21 8.68
N PRO A 35 4.22 21.17 7.45
CA PRO A 35 3.90 20.08 6.53
C PRO A 35 4.58 18.77 6.96
N THR A 36 3.82 17.68 6.97
CA THR A 36 4.30 16.30 7.09
C THR A 36 4.60 15.74 5.71
N TYR A 37 5.73 15.05 5.60
CA TYR A 37 6.21 14.36 4.42
C TYR A 37 6.15 12.84 4.66
N THR A 38 5.53 12.11 3.74
CA THR A 38 5.43 10.65 3.77
C THR A 38 6.11 10.08 2.55
N ALA A 39 7.14 9.26 2.74
CA ALA A 39 7.77 8.48 1.68
C ALA A 39 7.31 7.03 1.80
N THR A 40 6.64 6.57 0.78
CA THR A 40 6.19 5.19 0.63
C THR A 40 7.17 4.42 -0.25
N GLY A 41 7.23 3.09 -0.11
CA GLY A 41 8.03 2.23 -1.01
C GLY A 41 7.56 2.27 -2.47
N ASN A 42 6.40 2.89 -2.71
CA ASN A 42 5.83 3.15 -4.03
C ASN A 42 5.88 4.64 -4.43
N THR A 43 6.68 5.48 -3.76
CA THR A 43 6.83 6.88 -4.19
C THR A 43 7.19 6.92 -5.66
N ARG A 44 6.47 7.77 -6.40
CA ARG A 44 6.60 7.83 -7.84
C ARG A 44 7.98 8.42 -8.19
N PRO A 45 8.63 7.92 -9.24
CA PRO A 45 9.83 8.57 -9.77
C PRO A 45 9.55 10.04 -10.10
N LYS A 46 10.52 10.95 -9.98
CA LYS A 46 10.38 12.39 -10.28
C LYS A 46 9.70 12.66 -11.63
N ALA A 47 9.96 11.84 -12.65
CA ALA A 47 9.33 11.94 -13.96
C ALA A 47 7.81 11.59 -13.97
N ALA A 48 7.28 11.10 -12.86
CA ALA A 48 5.94 10.55 -12.67
C ALA A 48 5.11 11.31 -11.63
N CYS A 49 5.49 12.54 -11.27
CA CYS A 49 4.79 13.34 -10.26
C CYS A 49 3.44 13.89 -10.72
N ALA A 50 3.08 13.72 -11.98
CA ALA A 50 1.73 13.98 -12.44
C ALA A 50 0.76 13.02 -11.73
N GLY A 51 -0.33 13.53 -11.15
CA GLY A 51 -1.31 12.69 -10.45
C GLY A 51 -1.94 11.62 -11.36
N ALA A 52 -2.01 11.88 -12.67
CA ALA A 52 -2.46 10.94 -13.69
C ALA A 52 -1.43 9.86 -14.11
N PHE A 53 -0.21 9.88 -13.57
CA PHE A 53 0.78 8.85 -13.88
C PHE A 53 0.25 7.46 -13.51
N ASN A 54 0.46 6.51 -14.43
CA ASN A 54 -0.01 5.12 -14.30
C ASN A 54 -1.52 4.99 -14.04
N THR A 55 -2.31 5.96 -14.51
CA THR A 55 -3.78 5.95 -14.45
C THR A 55 -4.36 5.65 -15.83
N VAL A 56 -5.37 4.79 -15.90
CA VAL A 56 -6.12 4.48 -17.13
C VAL A 56 -7.60 4.76 -16.89
N PHE A 57 -8.29 5.18 -17.97
CA PHE A 57 -9.70 5.57 -17.90
C PHE A 57 -10.56 4.70 -18.81
N ILE A 58 -11.64 4.14 -18.26
CA ILE A 58 -12.72 3.49 -19.01
C ILE A 58 -13.87 4.49 -19.10
N VAL A 59 -14.10 5.06 -20.28
CA VAL A 59 -15.07 6.14 -20.46
C VAL A 59 -16.35 5.61 -21.09
N ASN A 60 -17.49 5.88 -20.44
CA ASN A 60 -18.84 5.57 -20.91
C ASN A 60 -19.00 4.13 -21.43
N ASN A 61 -18.44 3.16 -20.69
CA ASN A 61 -18.42 1.75 -21.08
C ASN A 61 -18.53 0.86 -19.83
N ALA A 62 -19.76 0.68 -19.36
CA ALA A 62 -20.05 -0.09 -18.15
C ALA A 62 -19.75 -1.59 -18.31
N GLU A 63 -19.89 -2.12 -19.53
CA GLU A 63 -19.54 -3.51 -19.86
C GLU A 63 -18.04 -3.77 -19.73
N ALA A 64 -17.19 -2.84 -20.19
CA ALA A 64 -15.74 -2.95 -20.03
C ALA A 64 -15.33 -2.93 -18.55
N VAL A 65 -15.98 -2.08 -17.74
CA VAL A 65 -15.78 -2.07 -16.28
C VAL A 65 -16.17 -3.41 -15.69
N ALA A 66 -17.39 -3.90 -15.96
CA ALA A 66 -17.87 -5.16 -15.43
C ALA A 66 -16.97 -6.33 -15.84
N THR A 67 -16.48 -6.34 -17.08
CA THR A 67 -15.55 -7.35 -17.59
C THR A 67 -14.21 -7.29 -16.87
N SER A 68 -13.65 -6.09 -16.70
CA SER A 68 -12.36 -5.91 -16.01
C SER A 68 -12.42 -6.34 -14.54
N VAL A 69 -13.46 -5.92 -13.82
CA VAL A 69 -13.66 -6.31 -12.41
C VAL A 69 -13.85 -7.83 -12.28
N LYS A 70 -14.64 -8.45 -13.17
CA LYS A 70 -14.81 -9.91 -13.18
C LYS A 70 -13.49 -10.62 -13.45
N ALA A 71 -12.70 -10.15 -14.41
CA ALA A 71 -11.39 -10.73 -14.72
C ALA A 71 -10.44 -10.67 -13.51
N ALA A 72 -10.45 -9.56 -12.77
CA ALA A 72 -9.67 -9.38 -11.55
C ALA A 72 -10.08 -10.37 -10.43
N TYR A 73 -11.38 -10.51 -10.16
CA TYR A 73 -11.88 -11.49 -9.17
C TYR A 73 -11.64 -12.93 -9.60
N GLN A 74 -11.80 -13.25 -10.89
CA GLN A 74 -11.52 -14.57 -11.43
C GLN A 74 -10.03 -14.92 -11.34
N ALA A 75 -9.13 -13.96 -11.56
CA ALA A 75 -7.70 -14.17 -11.38
C ALA A 75 -7.36 -14.49 -9.92
N ALA A 76 -7.95 -13.77 -8.96
CA ALA A 76 -7.80 -14.08 -7.54
C ALA A 76 -8.42 -15.44 -7.18
N LYS A 77 -9.59 -15.76 -7.72
CA LYS A 77 -10.23 -17.07 -7.54
C LYS A 77 -9.35 -18.21 -8.03
N ALA A 78 -8.74 -18.07 -9.21
CA ALA A 78 -7.82 -19.07 -9.76
C ALA A 78 -6.62 -19.32 -8.83
N LYS A 79 -6.13 -18.29 -8.13
CA LYS A 79 -5.09 -18.44 -7.11
C LYS A 79 -5.57 -19.20 -5.88
N ALA A 80 -6.80 -18.93 -5.41
CA ALA A 80 -7.42 -19.69 -4.32
C ALA A 80 -7.65 -21.17 -4.73
N ASP A 81 -8.14 -21.43 -5.94
CA ASP A 81 -8.33 -22.79 -6.45
C ASP A 81 -7.01 -23.58 -6.53
N ALA A 82 -5.94 -22.93 -7.02
CA ALA A 82 -4.62 -23.54 -7.14
C ALA A 82 -3.97 -23.83 -5.77
N ALA A 83 -4.39 -23.15 -4.71
CA ALA A 83 -3.94 -23.39 -3.34
C ALA A 83 -4.58 -24.65 -2.73
N GLY A 84 -5.70 -25.15 -3.27
CA GLY A 84 -6.30 -26.43 -2.92
C GLY A 84 -7.53 -26.34 -2.02
N SER A 85 -7.92 -27.47 -1.43
CA SER A 85 -9.22 -27.64 -0.77
C SER A 85 -9.45 -26.75 0.45
N ASN A 86 -8.38 -26.35 1.15
CA ASN A 86 -8.48 -25.41 2.27
C ASN A 86 -9.04 -24.04 1.85
N CYS A 87 -8.96 -23.71 0.56
CA CYS A 87 -9.43 -22.46 -0.02
C CYS A 87 -10.83 -22.53 -0.64
N ALA A 88 -11.57 -23.64 -0.49
CA ALA A 88 -12.87 -23.81 -1.12
C ALA A 88 -13.86 -22.68 -0.79
N ALA A 89 -14.02 -22.32 0.49
CA ALA A 89 -14.93 -21.24 0.90
C ALA A 89 -14.50 -19.86 0.35
N VAL A 90 -13.19 -19.59 0.31
CA VAL A 90 -12.62 -18.35 -0.25
C VAL A 90 -12.87 -18.29 -1.75
N SER A 91 -12.66 -19.39 -2.47
CA SER A 91 -12.97 -19.52 -3.90
C SER A 91 -14.45 -19.27 -4.18
N THR A 92 -15.35 -19.87 -3.39
CA THR A 92 -16.80 -19.61 -3.48
C THR A 92 -17.14 -18.15 -3.22
N GLY A 93 -16.53 -17.52 -2.21
CA GLY A 93 -16.72 -16.08 -1.93
C GLY A 93 -16.27 -15.18 -3.08
N LEU A 94 -15.10 -15.47 -3.69
CA LEU A 94 -14.60 -14.75 -4.86
C LEU A 94 -15.49 -14.96 -6.10
N GLN A 95 -16.07 -16.16 -6.25
CA GLN A 95 -17.07 -16.41 -7.29
C GLN A 95 -18.34 -15.59 -7.06
N ALA A 96 -18.86 -15.54 -5.83
CA ALA A 96 -20.04 -14.74 -5.50
C ALA A 96 -19.80 -13.23 -5.77
N LEU A 97 -18.60 -12.72 -5.50
CA LEU A 97 -18.20 -11.36 -5.88
C LEU A 97 -18.18 -11.18 -7.40
N THR A 98 -17.62 -12.15 -8.14
CA THR A 98 -17.64 -12.15 -9.61
C THR A 98 -19.07 -12.08 -10.16
N ASP A 99 -19.97 -12.88 -9.61
CA ASP A 99 -21.37 -12.97 -10.03
C ASP A 99 -22.17 -11.72 -9.66
N ALA A 100 -21.81 -11.04 -8.57
CA ALA A 100 -22.44 -9.81 -8.13
C ALA A 100 -22.15 -8.60 -9.05
N VAL A 101 -21.10 -8.66 -9.89
CA VAL A 101 -20.71 -7.58 -10.79
C VAL A 101 -21.65 -7.52 -12.00
N THR A 102 -22.29 -6.37 -12.19
CA THR A 102 -23.20 -6.11 -13.33
C THR A 102 -22.95 -4.71 -13.87
N SER A 103 -23.16 -4.50 -15.18
CA SER A 103 -23.10 -3.17 -15.81
C SER A 103 -24.09 -2.21 -15.15
N LEU A 104 -25.30 -2.68 -14.80
CA LEU A 104 -26.30 -1.88 -14.09
C LEU A 104 -25.77 -1.26 -12.79
N LYS A 105 -25.02 -2.00 -11.97
CA LYS A 105 -24.43 -1.46 -10.73
C LYS A 105 -23.33 -0.42 -11.02
N VAL A 106 -22.60 -0.59 -12.12
CA VAL A 106 -21.62 0.40 -12.58
C VAL A 106 -22.34 1.68 -13.01
N GLU A 107 -23.37 1.55 -13.85
CA GLU A 107 -24.21 2.67 -14.31
C GLU A 107 -24.84 3.43 -13.15
N GLN A 108 -25.40 2.73 -12.16
CA GLN A 108 -25.95 3.34 -10.94
C GLN A 108 -24.89 4.13 -10.15
N THR A 109 -23.67 3.62 -10.08
CA THR A 109 -22.55 4.32 -9.40
C THR A 109 -22.16 5.58 -10.19
N LEU A 110 -22.05 5.47 -11.52
CA LEU A 110 -21.70 6.60 -12.38
C LEU A 110 -22.80 7.67 -12.46
N ALA A 111 -24.07 7.28 -12.37
CA ALA A 111 -25.20 8.19 -12.32
C ALA A 111 -25.23 8.99 -11.00
N SER A 112 -24.74 8.40 -9.91
CA SER A 112 -24.69 9.04 -8.59
C SER A 112 -23.37 9.78 -8.30
N SER A 113 -22.37 9.67 -9.17
CA SER A 113 -21.03 10.26 -8.95
C SER A 113 -20.94 11.77 -9.19
N GLY A 114 -22.05 12.45 -9.52
CA GLY A 114 -22.06 13.89 -9.76
C GLY A 114 -21.23 14.33 -10.97
N GLY A 115 -21.00 13.44 -11.94
CA GLY A 115 -20.17 13.71 -13.11
C GLY A 115 -18.66 13.59 -12.85
N LEU A 116 -18.27 12.90 -11.76
CA LEU A 116 -16.89 12.49 -11.49
C LEU A 116 -16.66 11.02 -11.88
N CYS A 117 -15.39 10.64 -12.01
CA CYS A 117 -15.02 9.24 -12.22
C CYS A 117 -15.03 8.45 -10.90
N ALA A 118 -15.13 7.13 -11.01
CA ALA A 118 -15.12 6.21 -9.86
C ALA A 118 -14.15 5.05 -10.09
N THR A 119 -13.54 4.54 -9.03
CA THR A 119 -12.73 3.30 -9.05
C THR A 119 -13.51 2.10 -8.52
N GLN A 120 -14.57 2.35 -7.74
CA GLN A 120 -15.35 1.33 -7.06
C GLN A 120 -16.79 1.78 -6.87
N GLY A 121 -17.66 0.80 -6.60
CA GLY A 121 -19.06 1.03 -6.25
C GLY A 121 -19.64 -0.17 -5.51
N THR A 122 -20.96 -0.21 -5.36
CA THR A 122 -21.62 -1.31 -4.67
C THR A 122 -21.42 -2.62 -5.44
N GLY A 123 -20.65 -3.55 -4.85
CA GLY A 123 -20.42 -4.89 -5.41
C GLY A 123 -19.44 -4.94 -6.60
N TRP A 124 -18.62 -3.91 -6.81
CA TRP A 124 -17.55 -3.92 -7.80
C TRP A 124 -16.41 -2.97 -7.40
N ASN A 125 -15.18 -3.31 -7.78
CA ASN A 125 -14.00 -2.49 -7.55
C ASN A 125 -12.94 -2.80 -8.62
N LEU A 126 -12.50 -1.79 -9.38
CA LEU A 126 -11.50 -1.90 -10.44
C LEU A 126 -10.08 -2.08 -9.90
N ASP A 127 -9.81 -1.51 -8.72
CA ASP A 127 -8.48 -1.43 -8.10
C ASP A 127 -8.42 -2.28 -6.81
N LEU A 128 -8.59 -3.59 -6.96
CA LEU A 128 -8.70 -4.55 -5.85
C LEU A 128 -7.45 -4.64 -4.97
N LEU A 129 -6.26 -4.35 -5.51
CA LEU A 129 -5.02 -4.45 -4.76
C LEU A 129 -4.68 -3.12 -4.12
N THR A 130 -4.92 -3.02 -2.82
CA THR A 130 -4.34 -1.96 -1.98
C THR A 130 -3.02 -2.45 -1.39
N PHE A 131 -1.90 -1.93 -1.87
CA PHE A 131 -0.58 -2.28 -1.35
C PHE A 131 0.32 -1.04 -1.26
N GLY A 132 0.99 -0.87 -0.11
CA GLY A 132 1.88 0.27 0.13
C GLY A 132 1.20 1.64 0.04
N GLY A 133 -0.11 1.72 0.23
CA GLY A 133 -0.88 2.97 0.14
C GLY A 133 -1.32 3.36 -1.28
N SER A 134 -1.07 2.53 -2.29
CA SER A 134 -1.65 2.68 -3.62
C SER A 134 -2.70 1.60 -3.88
N SER A 135 -3.75 1.94 -4.63
CA SER A 135 -4.73 0.98 -5.14
C SER A 135 -4.55 0.82 -6.64
N VAL A 136 -4.39 -0.43 -7.09
CA VAL A 136 -4.17 -0.77 -8.50
C VAL A 136 -5.00 -1.98 -8.91
N SER A 137 -5.28 -2.07 -10.20
CA SER A 137 -5.97 -3.20 -10.80
C SER A 137 -5.09 -4.45 -10.86
N VAL A 138 -5.72 -5.60 -10.63
CA VAL A 138 -5.14 -6.93 -10.83
C VAL A 138 -5.80 -7.67 -12.00
N ASP A 139 -6.54 -6.94 -12.84
CA ASP A 139 -7.03 -7.47 -14.11
C ASP A 139 -5.84 -7.97 -14.93
N PRO A 140 -5.83 -9.26 -15.37
CA PRO A 140 -4.77 -9.80 -16.22
C PRO A 140 -4.56 -9.08 -17.55
N ASN A 141 -5.52 -8.27 -18.00
CA ASN A 141 -5.35 -7.41 -19.16
C ASN A 141 -4.18 -6.44 -18.94
N THR A 142 -3.19 -6.49 -19.83
CA THR A 142 -1.97 -5.66 -19.78
C THR A 142 -2.26 -4.15 -19.88
N GLU A 143 -3.44 -3.77 -20.36
CA GLU A 143 -3.91 -2.39 -20.34
C GLU A 143 -4.16 -1.87 -18.92
N TYR A 144 -4.60 -2.74 -18.00
CA TYR A 144 -5.08 -2.37 -16.67
C TYR A 144 -4.18 -2.87 -15.54
N PHE A 145 -3.53 -4.02 -15.70
CA PHE A 145 -2.71 -4.63 -14.65
C PHE A 145 -1.68 -3.67 -14.05
N GLY A 146 -1.71 -3.51 -12.74
CA GLY A 146 -0.77 -2.67 -11.99
C GLY A 146 -0.97 -1.16 -12.19
N LYS A 147 -2.08 -0.74 -12.80
CA LYS A 147 -2.47 0.66 -12.99
C LYS A 147 -3.66 1.01 -12.11
N THR A 148 -3.81 2.29 -11.80
CA THR A 148 -5.07 2.79 -11.22
C THR A 148 -6.08 2.95 -12.35
N VAL A 149 -7.23 2.28 -12.25
CA VAL A 149 -8.26 2.30 -13.31
C VAL A 149 -9.49 3.03 -12.83
N LEU A 150 -9.80 4.13 -13.52
CA LEU A 150 -10.96 4.97 -13.26
C LEU A 150 -12.01 4.72 -14.33
N THR A 151 -13.27 4.58 -13.94
CA THR A 151 -14.39 4.66 -14.88
C THR A 151 -15.06 6.02 -14.82
N CYS A 152 -15.35 6.61 -15.98
CA CYS A 152 -15.93 7.93 -16.09
C CYS A 152 -17.25 7.88 -16.88
N PRO A 153 -18.28 8.65 -16.48
CA PRO A 153 -19.55 8.69 -17.23
C PRO A 153 -19.41 9.40 -18.60
N SER A 154 -18.36 10.19 -18.82
CA SER A 154 -18.11 10.91 -20.06
C SER A 154 -16.66 11.36 -20.19
N GLU A 155 -16.24 11.79 -21.39
CA GLU A 155 -14.94 12.44 -21.60
C GLU A 155 -14.80 13.72 -20.77
N GLN A 156 -15.89 14.49 -20.62
CA GLN A 156 -15.88 15.68 -19.77
C GLN A 156 -15.59 15.35 -18.30
N ALA A 157 -16.13 14.24 -17.78
CA ALA A 157 -15.84 13.77 -16.44
C ALA A 157 -14.36 13.34 -16.29
N LYS A 158 -13.82 12.68 -17.32
CA LYS A 158 -12.39 12.34 -17.38
C LYS A 158 -11.50 13.57 -17.40
N GLU A 159 -11.84 14.60 -18.18
CA GLU A 159 -11.10 15.87 -18.20
C GLU A 159 -11.09 16.53 -16.82
N LYS A 160 -12.26 16.63 -16.16
CA LYS A 160 -12.36 17.14 -14.78
C LYS A 160 -11.50 16.32 -13.81
N GLN A 161 -11.52 15.01 -13.94
CA GLN A 161 -10.71 14.11 -13.10
C GLN A 161 -9.22 14.31 -13.34
N LEU A 162 -8.78 14.44 -14.60
CA LEU A 162 -7.39 14.74 -14.94
C LEU A 162 -6.95 16.09 -14.38
N THR A 163 -7.80 17.12 -14.48
CA THR A 163 -7.55 18.42 -13.84
C THR A 163 -7.40 18.26 -12.33
N PHE A 164 -8.31 17.56 -11.67
CA PHE A 164 -8.24 17.30 -10.23
C PHE A 164 -6.94 16.57 -9.85
N LEU A 165 -6.59 15.50 -10.56
CA LEU A 165 -5.36 14.74 -10.32
C LEU A 165 -4.10 15.59 -10.49
N ASN A 166 -4.10 16.54 -11.42
CA ASN A 166 -2.97 17.46 -11.63
C ASN A 166 -2.92 18.62 -10.62
N VAL A 167 -4.01 18.89 -9.89
CA VAL A 167 -4.09 19.91 -8.83
C VAL A 167 -3.73 19.32 -7.45
N LEU A 168 -3.72 18.00 -7.29
CA LEU A 168 -3.13 17.35 -6.12
C LEU A 168 -1.63 17.72 -6.06
N ASN A 169 -1.28 18.59 -5.11
CA ASN A 169 0.07 19.14 -4.95
C ASN A 169 1.08 18.05 -4.57
N PHE A 170 1.65 17.37 -5.56
CA PHE A 170 2.88 16.63 -5.37
C PHE A 170 4.03 17.62 -5.44
N SER A 171 4.82 17.70 -4.38
CA SER A 171 6.10 18.40 -4.45
C SER A 171 7.15 17.38 -4.85
N THR A 172 7.90 17.66 -5.91
CA THR A 172 9.13 16.90 -6.15
C THR A 172 10.16 17.39 -5.15
N ILE A 173 10.61 16.49 -4.29
CA ILE A 173 11.59 16.80 -3.26
C ILE A 173 12.82 15.94 -3.51
N ALA A 174 13.98 16.58 -3.68
CA ALA A 174 15.25 15.88 -3.88
C ALA A 174 16.02 15.69 -2.57
N GLY A 175 15.94 14.48 -2.01
CA GLY A 175 16.85 14.00 -0.96
C GLY A 175 16.64 12.52 -0.70
N SER A 176 17.40 11.97 0.24
CA SER A 176 17.46 10.53 0.47
C SER A 176 16.56 10.14 1.63
N VAL A 177 15.58 9.28 1.37
CA VAL A 177 14.73 8.68 2.40
C VAL A 177 15.55 8.05 3.53
N ALA A 178 16.73 7.48 3.21
CA ALA A 178 17.60 6.87 4.18
C ALA A 178 18.24 7.87 5.16
N THR A 179 18.53 9.10 4.74
CA THR A 179 19.10 10.15 5.61
C THR A 179 18.01 10.99 6.27
N ASP A 180 16.95 11.29 5.53
CA ASP A 180 15.98 12.32 5.91
C ASP A 180 14.85 11.77 6.78
N MET A 181 14.65 10.45 6.78
CA MET A 181 13.67 9.74 7.60
C MET A 181 14.31 8.86 8.66
N ALA A 182 15.60 9.05 8.93
CA ALA A 182 16.38 8.21 9.83
C ALA A 182 15.72 8.05 11.21
N THR A 183 15.08 9.10 11.74
CA THR A 183 14.34 9.01 13.02
C THR A 183 13.15 8.06 12.95
N ASN A 184 12.31 8.17 11.91
CA ASN A 184 11.16 7.28 11.75
C ASN A 184 11.59 5.85 11.40
N LEU A 185 12.65 5.71 10.61
CA LEU A 185 13.27 4.41 10.35
C LEU A 185 13.73 3.75 11.66
N ALA A 186 14.51 4.47 12.47
CA ALA A 186 14.96 3.98 13.78
C ALA A 186 13.78 3.64 14.70
N PHE A 187 12.72 4.47 14.71
CA PHE A 187 11.49 4.16 15.45
C PHE A 187 10.84 2.86 14.98
N ARG A 188 10.71 2.63 13.67
CA ARG A 188 10.13 1.39 13.13
C ARG A 188 10.99 0.18 13.41
N GLN A 189 12.31 0.28 13.24
CA GLN A 189 13.26 -0.78 13.59
C GLN A 189 13.16 -1.15 15.08
N LYS A 190 13.07 -0.15 15.97
CA LYS A 190 12.83 -0.38 17.40
C LYS A 190 11.50 -1.08 17.62
N THR A 191 10.42 -0.60 17.00
CA THR A 191 9.06 -1.16 17.14
C THR A 191 9.00 -2.63 16.74
N THR A 192 9.67 -3.00 15.65
CA THR A 192 9.72 -4.38 15.16
C THR A 192 10.69 -5.27 15.94
N ALA A 193 11.65 -4.68 16.66
CA ALA A 193 12.56 -5.39 17.56
C ALA A 193 11.96 -5.64 18.96
N VAL A 194 10.87 -4.95 19.36
CA VAL A 194 10.26 -5.12 20.69
C VAL A 194 9.73 -6.54 20.84
N SER A 195 10.25 -7.27 21.82
CA SER A 195 9.84 -8.64 22.13
C SER A 195 8.35 -8.77 22.46
N ALA A 196 7.77 -7.77 23.12
CA ALA A 196 6.33 -7.70 23.43
C ALA A 196 5.44 -7.64 22.17
N SER A 197 5.94 -7.12 21.05
CA SER A 197 5.18 -7.07 19.80
C SER A 197 5.05 -8.44 19.12
N ASN A 198 5.82 -9.44 19.57
CA ASN A 198 5.71 -10.85 19.20
C ASN A 198 5.78 -11.14 17.68
N PHE A 199 6.41 -10.28 16.88
CA PHE A 199 6.56 -10.45 15.42
C PHE A 199 7.48 -11.63 15.04
N LYS A 200 8.30 -12.11 15.99
CA LYS A 200 9.27 -13.21 15.85
C LYS A 200 10.41 -12.98 14.84
N TRP A 201 10.54 -11.81 14.25
CA TRP A 201 11.79 -11.40 13.59
C TRP A 201 12.94 -11.40 14.59
N THR A 202 14.14 -11.71 14.10
CA THR A 202 15.35 -11.60 14.92
C THR A 202 15.68 -10.13 15.20
N ALA A 203 16.36 -9.86 16.31
CA ALA A 203 16.81 -8.50 16.63
C ALA A 203 17.73 -7.92 15.54
N ASP A 204 18.57 -8.77 14.93
CA ASP A 204 19.44 -8.40 13.81
C ASP A 204 18.62 -8.01 12.56
N ALA A 205 17.60 -8.79 12.19
CA ALA A 205 16.72 -8.48 11.06
C ALA A 205 15.92 -7.19 11.31
N ALA A 206 15.41 -6.99 12.52
CA ALA A 206 14.70 -5.77 12.89
C ALA A 206 15.61 -4.53 12.83
N ALA A 207 16.86 -4.64 13.30
CA ALA A 207 17.87 -3.58 13.24
C ALA A 207 18.29 -3.23 11.80
N LYS A 208 18.25 -4.21 10.88
CA LYS A 208 18.48 -4.02 9.44
C LYS A 208 17.23 -3.58 8.67
N GLY A 209 16.14 -3.28 9.36
CA GLY A 209 14.89 -2.92 8.69
C GLY A 209 15.05 -1.71 7.77
N ARG A 210 14.38 -1.72 6.62
CA ARG A 210 14.47 -0.67 5.60
C ARG A 210 13.16 -0.51 4.83
N LEU A 211 13.05 0.55 4.04
CA LEU A 211 11.95 0.68 3.09
C LEU A 211 12.04 -0.44 2.03
N ILE A 212 10.90 -1.00 1.65
CA ILE A 212 10.79 -1.94 0.54
C ILE A 212 11.32 -1.28 -0.74
N SER A 213 12.12 -2.03 -1.51
CA SER A 213 12.66 -1.56 -2.78
C SER A 213 11.64 -1.69 -3.90
N VAL A 214 11.92 -1.02 -5.00
CA VAL A 214 11.13 -1.08 -6.23
C VAL A 214 11.06 -2.49 -6.81
N THR A 215 12.19 -3.20 -6.82
CA THR A 215 12.25 -4.56 -7.38
C THR A 215 11.37 -5.48 -6.55
N GLU A 216 11.41 -5.37 -5.23
CA GLU A 216 10.54 -6.12 -4.31
C GLU A 216 9.08 -5.72 -4.46
N LEU A 217 8.78 -4.43 -4.60
CA LEU A 217 7.44 -3.94 -4.89
C LEU A 217 6.92 -4.49 -6.23
N THR A 218 7.78 -4.57 -7.24
CA THR A 218 7.44 -5.14 -8.56
C THR A 218 7.15 -6.63 -8.44
N THR A 219 7.94 -7.36 -7.65
CA THR A 219 7.69 -8.77 -7.35
C THR A 219 6.36 -8.96 -6.63
N ALA A 220 6.07 -8.17 -5.59
CA ALA A 220 4.78 -8.17 -4.91
C ALA A 220 3.63 -7.83 -5.87
N GLY A 221 3.83 -6.84 -6.75
CA GLY A 221 2.87 -6.46 -7.79
C GLY A 221 2.55 -7.59 -8.76
N LYS A 222 3.55 -8.38 -9.19
CA LYS A 222 3.32 -9.58 -10.03
C LYS A 222 2.48 -10.64 -9.31
N SER A 223 2.53 -10.68 -7.99
CA SER A 223 1.67 -11.52 -7.15
C SER A 223 0.30 -10.90 -6.86
N GLY A 224 -0.10 -9.83 -7.55
CA GLY A 224 -1.31 -9.05 -7.23
C GLY A 224 -2.60 -9.87 -7.07
N ALA A 225 -2.90 -10.78 -8.00
CA ALA A 225 -4.07 -11.66 -7.87
C ALA A 225 -3.97 -12.60 -6.65
N ALA A 226 -2.77 -13.08 -6.33
CA ALA A 226 -2.54 -13.91 -5.16
C ALA A 226 -2.65 -13.10 -3.86
N LEU A 227 -2.21 -11.84 -3.85
CA LEU A 227 -2.39 -10.92 -2.71
C LEU A 227 -3.87 -10.61 -2.46
N VAL A 228 -4.69 -10.47 -3.52
CA VAL A 228 -6.15 -10.32 -3.37
C VAL A 228 -6.79 -11.58 -2.79
N ALA A 229 -6.41 -12.76 -3.29
CA ALA A 229 -6.91 -14.04 -2.77
C ALA A 229 -6.48 -14.26 -1.31
N PHE A 230 -5.21 -13.98 -1.00
CA PHE A 230 -4.62 -14.03 0.33
C PHE A 230 -5.38 -13.12 1.30
N ARG A 231 -5.60 -11.85 0.94
CA ARG A 231 -6.32 -10.90 1.78
C ARG A 231 -7.77 -11.32 1.99
N SER A 232 -8.42 -11.89 0.97
CA SER A 232 -9.77 -12.42 1.08
C SER A 232 -9.82 -13.58 2.08
N ALA A 233 -8.84 -14.50 2.03
CA ALA A 233 -8.72 -15.59 2.99
C ALA A 233 -8.44 -15.07 4.41
N ALA A 234 -7.54 -14.10 4.53
CA ALA A 234 -7.14 -13.48 5.79
C ALA A 234 -8.34 -12.81 6.48
N LEU A 235 -9.12 -12.00 5.77
CA LEU A 235 -10.32 -11.33 6.29
C LEU A 235 -11.46 -12.31 6.64
N ALA A 236 -11.52 -13.46 5.96
CA ALA A 236 -12.47 -14.52 6.28
C ALA A 236 -12.04 -15.40 7.47
N GLY A 237 -10.88 -15.13 8.10
CA GLY A 237 -10.31 -15.97 9.15
C GLY A 237 -9.81 -17.33 8.66
N ALA A 238 -9.64 -17.52 7.35
CA ALA A 238 -9.20 -18.76 6.72
C ALA A 238 -7.66 -18.85 6.65
N ALA A 239 -7.00 -18.85 7.82
CA ALA A 239 -5.54 -18.78 7.93
C ALA A 239 -4.80 -19.90 7.16
N THR A 240 -5.34 -21.12 7.14
CA THR A 240 -4.75 -22.24 6.37
C THR A 240 -4.81 -21.96 4.87
N CYS A 241 -5.91 -21.42 4.36
CA CYS A 241 -5.99 -21.03 2.95
C CYS A 241 -4.99 -19.91 2.62
N ALA A 242 -4.87 -18.89 3.48
CA ALA A 242 -3.91 -17.80 3.28
C ALA A 242 -2.46 -18.33 3.22
N LYS A 243 -2.11 -19.29 4.08
CA LYS A 243 -0.81 -20.00 4.03
C LYS A 243 -0.61 -20.74 2.72
N ASP A 244 -1.61 -21.51 2.30
CA ASP A 244 -1.51 -22.31 1.09
C ASP A 244 -1.35 -21.42 -0.14
N ILE A 245 -2.10 -20.31 -0.24
CA ILE A 245 -1.94 -19.31 -1.30
C ILE A 245 -0.50 -18.77 -1.32
N LEU A 246 0.02 -18.33 -0.17
CA LEU A 246 1.38 -17.80 -0.09
C LEU A 246 2.44 -18.84 -0.49
N SER A 247 2.25 -20.10 -0.09
CA SER A 247 3.18 -21.19 -0.41
C SER A 247 3.29 -21.51 -1.92
N LYS A 248 2.30 -21.09 -2.73
CA LYS A 248 2.28 -21.30 -4.19
C LYS A 248 2.92 -20.16 -4.97
N GLU A 249 3.27 -19.05 -4.32
CA GLU A 249 3.97 -17.94 -4.96
C GLU A 249 5.47 -18.22 -5.07
N SER A 250 6.19 -17.41 -5.85
CA SER A 250 7.64 -17.56 -6.01
C SER A 250 8.37 -17.44 -4.67
N GLU A 251 9.53 -18.07 -4.54
CA GLU A 251 10.36 -17.95 -3.33
C GLU A 251 10.67 -16.49 -2.99
N ASP A 252 10.92 -15.64 -3.99
CA ASP A 252 11.15 -14.22 -3.79
C ASP A 252 9.93 -13.52 -3.19
N ALA A 253 8.72 -13.80 -3.70
CA ALA A 253 7.48 -13.23 -3.17
C ALA A 253 7.21 -13.71 -1.73
N GLN A 254 7.49 -14.98 -1.44
CA GLN A 254 7.40 -15.54 -0.09
C GLN A 254 8.38 -14.87 0.87
N ARG A 255 9.65 -14.70 0.48
CA ARG A 255 10.66 -14.01 1.28
C ARG A 255 10.26 -12.56 1.58
N ILE A 256 9.74 -11.84 0.57
CA ILE A 256 9.21 -10.49 0.77
C ILE A 256 8.08 -10.50 1.80
N ALA A 257 7.11 -11.42 1.68
CA ALA A 257 5.98 -11.53 2.60
C ALA A 257 6.43 -11.80 4.05
N PHE A 258 7.43 -12.67 4.25
CA PHE A 258 7.95 -12.99 5.59
C PHE A 258 8.67 -11.82 6.25
N SER A 259 9.29 -10.96 5.45
CA SER A 259 10.02 -9.77 5.90
C SER A 259 9.14 -8.53 6.01
N LEU A 260 7.94 -8.50 5.42
CA LEU A 260 7.12 -7.30 5.30
C LEU A 260 6.40 -6.94 6.60
N TYR A 261 6.48 -5.67 6.98
CA TYR A 261 5.65 -5.03 7.98
C TYR A 261 4.61 -4.11 7.32
N ASP A 262 3.45 -4.69 7.03
CA ASP A 262 2.21 -4.06 6.62
C ASP A 262 1.03 -4.74 7.36
N PRO A 263 0.74 -4.33 8.60
CA PRO A 263 -0.34 -4.93 9.38
C PRO A 263 -1.73 -4.72 8.76
N GLY A 264 -1.92 -3.67 7.95
CA GLY A 264 -3.18 -3.43 7.22
C GLY A 264 -3.43 -4.44 6.10
N ALA A 265 -2.35 -4.97 5.51
CA ALA A 265 -2.39 -6.05 4.53
C ALA A 265 -2.25 -7.45 5.15
N GLY A 266 -2.04 -7.56 6.47
CA GLY A 266 -1.87 -8.84 7.18
C GLY A 266 -0.45 -9.39 7.18
N PHE A 267 0.54 -8.56 6.87
CA PHE A 267 1.95 -8.91 6.94
C PHE A 267 2.58 -8.25 8.16
N ASN A 268 2.81 -9.01 9.21
CA ASN A 268 3.39 -8.49 10.45
C ASN A 268 4.17 -9.59 11.17
N GLY A 269 4.90 -10.43 10.44
CA GLY A 269 5.62 -11.56 11.04
C GLY A 269 4.68 -12.61 11.64
N ALA A 270 5.18 -13.41 12.59
CA ALA A 270 4.47 -14.55 13.16
C ALA A 270 3.68 -14.22 14.44
N VAL A 271 2.91 -13.13 14.41
CA VAL A 271 2.12 -12.68 15.57
C VAL A 271 0.98 -13.64 15.87
N THR A 272 0.78 -13.88 17.17
CA THR A 272 -0.35 -14.62 17.72
C THR A 272 -1.31 -13.72 18.48
N GLY A 273 -2.62 -13.96 18.39
CA GLY A 273 -3.65 -13.24 19.15
C GLY A 273 -4.26 -12.00 18.47
N VAL A 274 -4.08 -11.84 17.15
CA VAL A 274 -4.69 -10.77 16.34
C VAL A 274 -5.61 -11.36 15.27
N VAL A 275 -6.47 -10.56 14.64
CA VAL A 275 -7.45 -11.00 13.61
C VAL A 275 -6.80 -11.78 12.45
N LEU A 276 -5.51 -11.52 12.19
CA LEU A 276 -4.71 -12.15 11.13
C LEU A 276 -3.62 -13.08 11.73
N ASP A 277 -4.02 -13.91 12.70
CA ASP A 277 -3.14 -14.80 13.45
C ASP A 277 -2.46 -15.85 12.56
N SER A 278 -1.18 -16.13 12.85
CA SER A 278 -0.49 -17.36 12.50
C SER A 278 -0.28 -17.65 11.01
N ILE A 279 -0.51 -16.72 10.08
CA ILE A 279 -0.31 -16.94 8.64
C ILE A 279 1.18 -17.16 8.31
N ILE A 280 2.06 -16.31 8.84
CA ILE A 280 3.51 -16.49 8.77
C ILE A 280 3.92 -17.32 10.00
N THR A 281 4.68 -18.38 9.80
CA THR A 281 5.20 -19.20 10.90
C THR A 281 6.40 -18.54 11.58
N THR A 282 6.66 -18.91 12.84
CA THR A 282 7.86 -18.44 13.57
C THR A 282 9.15 -18.69 12.79
N ALA A 283 9.31 -19.86 12.17
CA ALA A 283 10.50 -20.19 11.40
C ALA A 283 10.66 -19.31 10.14
N GLN A 284 9.55 -18.98 9.47
CA GLN A 284 9.54 -18.07 8.33
C GLN A 284 9.84 -16.62 8.75
N ALA A 285 9.29 -16.15 9.87
CA ALA A 285 9.65 -14.84 10.39
C ALA A 285 11.13 -14.79 10.82
N GLN A 286 11.65 -15.84 11.45
CA GLN A 286 13.05 -15.91 11.88
C GLN A 286 14.04 -16.05 10.73
N SER A 287 13.61 -16.50 9.55
CA SER A 287 14.47 -16.59 8.37
C SER A 287 14.66 -15.27 7.64
N ALA A 288 13.85 -14.24 7.95
CA ALA A 288 14.04 -12.90 7.44
C ALA A 288 15.40 -12.35 7.90
N THR A 289 16.18 -11.82 6.95
CA THR A 289 17.47 -11.16 7.23
C THR A 289 17.34 -9.67 7.47
N GLU A 290 16.19 -9.10 7.11
CA GLU A 290 15.82 -7.70 7.27
C GLU A 290 14.28 -7.58 7.34
N VAL A 291 13.79 -6.50 7.94
CA VAL A 291 12.35 -6.17 7.96
C VAL A 291 12.05 -5.08 6.92
N LEU A 292 11.07 -5.30 6.06
CA LEU A 292 10.67 -4.38 5.00
C LEU A 292 9.50 -3.51 5.45
N PHE A 293 9.64 -2.19 5.33
CA PHE A 293 8.59 -1.22 5.62
C PHE A 293 7.98 -0.71 4.31
N THR A 294 6.65 -0.57 4.28
CA THR A 294 5.94 -0.01 3.12
C THR A 294 5.92 1.51 3.08
N SER A 295 6.20 2.17 4.22
CA SER A 295 6.23 3.61 4.34
C SER A 295 7.11 4.09 5.49
N LEU A 296 7.63 5.30 5.34
CA LEU A 296 8.37 6.08 6.32
C LEU A 296 7.84 7.53 6.28
N THR A 297 7.94 8.24 7.40
CA THR A 297 7.36 9.59 7.56
C THR A 297 8.32 10.53 8.27
N CYS A 298 8.32 11.82 7.90
CA CYS A 298 9.02 12.89 8.63
C CYS A 298 8.18 14.19 8.57
N LYS A 299 8.47 15.16 9.45
CA LYS A 299 7.81 16.48 9.50
C LYS A 299 8.83 17.57 9.19
N TYR A 300 8.42 18.61 8.45
CA TYR A 300 9.26 19.79 8.20
C TYR A 300 9.28 20.74 9.41
N GLY A 301 10.42 21.41 9.60
CA GLY A 301 10.61 22.37 10.69
C GLY A 301 11.13 21.71 11.97
N ASP A 302 11.45 22.53 12.98
CA ASP A 302 11.99 22.04 14.24
C ASP A 302 11.05 21.00 14.85
N PHE A 303 11.61 19.84 15.23
CA PHE A 303 10.88 18.84 15.98
C PHE A 303 10.36 19.48 17.26
N ASP A 304 9.04 19.58 17.39
CA ASP A 304 8.43 20.07 18.61
C ASP A 304 8.64 18.99 19.69
N GLU A 305 9.64 19.23 20.54
CA GLU A 305 10.00 18.38 21.68
C GLU A 305 8.89 18.35 22.74
N GLU A 306 8.00 19.35 22.77
CA GLU A 306 6.93 19.46 23.76
C GLU A 306 5.66 18.75 23.30
N ASN A 307 5.49 18.52 22.00
CA ASN A 307 4.37 17.75 21.47
C ASN A 307 4.54 16.26 21.76
N THR A 308 3.78 15.76 22.73
CA THR A 308 3.77 14.35 23.13
C THR A 308 3.33 13.40 22.02
N ALA A 309 2.60 13.86 20.99
CA ALA A 309 2.22 13.02 19.85
C ALA A 309 3.41 12.66 18.95
N ASN A 310 4.50 13.44 18.98
CA ASN A 310 5.74 13.16 18.26
C ASN A 310 6.64 12.15 18.99
N LYS A 311 6.21 11.68 20.16
CA LYS A 311 6.93 10.74 21.02
C LYS A 311 6.01 9.57 21.37
N THR A 312 6.59 8.41 21.54
CA THR A 312 5.83 7.25 22.01
C THR A 312 6.71 6.34 22.87
N THR A 313 6.08 5.41 23.56
CA THR A 313 6.80 4.37 24.30
C THR A 313 6.96 3.15 23.39
N VAL A 314 8.19 2.65 23.29
CA VAL A 314 8.52 1.46 22.48
C VAL A 314 9.19 0.45 23.40
N GLY A 315 8.46 -0.62 23.73
CA GLY A 315 8.90 -1.57 24.76
C GLY A 315 9.05 -0.87 26.11
N THR A 316 10.27 -0.84 26.64
CA THR A 316 10.59 -0.15 27.91
C THR A 316 11.13 1.26 27.72
N GLU A 317 11.43 1.69 26.49
CA GLU A 317 11.96 3.01 26.19
C GLU A 317 10.81 4.02 26.05
N THR A 318 10.78 5.03 26.92
CA THR A 318 9.83 6.15 26.85
C THR A 318 10.37 7.29 26.00
N ASN A 319 9.49 8.14 25.47
CA ASN A 319 9.86 9.35 24.71
C ASN A 319 10.62 9.07 23.40
N VAL A 320 10.41 7.90 22.78
CA VAL A 320 10.98 7.58 21.47
C VAL A 320 10.33 8.44 20.41
N LYS A 321 11.13 9.23 19.69
CA LYS A 321 10.65 10.07 18.59
C LYS A 321 10.07 9.19 17.49
N ASN A 322 8.78 9.31 17.19
CA ASN A 322 8.08 8.50 16.18
C ASN A 322 8.06 9.16 14.80
N ILE A 323 8.30 10.47 14.71
CA ILE A 323 8.33 11.25 13.48
C ILE A 323 9.63 12.08 13.49
N GLY A 324 10.45 11.99 12.43
CA GLY A 324 11.70 12.76 12.33
C GLY A 324 11.50 14.17 11.82
N THR A 325 12.53 15.03 11.94
CA THR A 325 12.60 16.29 11.19
C THR A 325 13.19 16.03 9.81
N CYS A 326 12.44 16.33 8.75
CA CYS A 326 13.01 16.34 7.40
C CYS A 326 13.98 17.53 7.27
N PRO A 327 14.99 17.48 6.38
CA PRO A 327 15.85 18.62 6.07
C PRO A 327 15.06 19.93 5.87
N ALA A 328 15.53 21.02 6.50
CA ALA A 328 14.85 22.31 6.48
C ALA A 328 14.68 22.90 5.06
N THR A 329 15.55 22.50 4.14
CA THR A 329 15.51 22.91 2.73
C THR A 329 15.70 21.71 1.83
N TYR A 330 14.64 21.33 1.13
CA TYR A 330 14.77 20.50 -0.05
C TYR A 330 14.72 21.38 -1.31
N PRO A 331 15.53 21.07 -2.34
CA PRO A 331 15.38 21.72 -3.63
C PRO A 331 13.97 21.38 -4.16
N LYS A 332 13.13 22.41 -4.31
CA LYS A 332 11.86 22.31 -5.02
C LYS A 332 12.17 22.33 -6.51
N TYR A 333 11.71 21.33 -7.25
CA TYR A 333 11.78 21.28 -8.72
C TYR A 333 10.39 21.33 -9.31
#